data_AF-A0A3M1TE99-F1
#
_entry.id   AF-A0A3M1TE99-F1
#
_cell.length_a   1.000
_cell.length_b   1.000
_cell.length_c   1.000
_cell.angle_alpha   90.00
_cell.angle_beta   90.00
_cell.angle_gamma   90.00
#
_symmetry.space_group_name_H-M   'P 1'
#
loop_
_entity.id
_entity.type
_entity.pdbx_description
1 polymer ?
#
loop_
_entity_poly.entity_id
_entity_poly.type
_entity_poly.pdbx_seq_one_letter_code
_entity_poly.pdbx_strand_id
1 'polypeptide(L)'
;MDALCAQLDAKQAAEVVRAFTSYFQLVNLGEDVERTRVIRRRQIEGRVLEESLDWAVGVLAEAGASREEVLEVLSELRLTFVFTAHPTEARRRTTERLLAQVKDALVDLDRRVLTPIETQATLRHMRAAIEALWEHSVERSRRPDVLDEVKAGLWYLEKILMDQVPRLARRIHRALCRHYGAIDLDAVPLPVRFGSWMGSDRDGNPYVTDAITERTLELQRRSVLGRYLRDLDALADHLAAHEARLEGLEELSWYLERAGRAVPEVTDAA
;
A
#
# COMPACT_ATOMS: atom_id res chain seq x y z
N MET A 1 -37.11 -3.07 14.97
CA MET A 1 -35.74 -3.12 15.51
C MET A 1 -35.69 -2.45 16.86
N ASP A 2 -36.15 -1.21 16.97
CA ASP A 2 -36.10 -0.40 18.21
C ASP A 2 -36.78 -1.07 19.42
N ALA A 3 -37.93 -1.71 19.22
CA ALA A 3 -38.61 -2.46 20.27
C ALA A 3 -37.82 -3.70 20.75
N LEU A 4 -36.97 -4.28 19.91
CA LEU A 4 -36.10 -5.41 20.25
C LEU A 4 -34.85 -4.91 20.98
N CYS A 5 -34.26 -3.81 20.51
CA CYS A 5 -33.10 -3.16 21.14
C CYS A 5 -33.43 -2.63 22.54
N ALA A 6 -34.64 -2.12 22.76
CA ALA A 6 -35.09 -1.62 24.06
C ALA A 6 -35.25 -2.71 25.14
N GLN A 7 -35.26 -3.99 24.74
CA GLN A 7 -35.39 -5.15 25.65
C GLN A 7 -34.05 -5.76 26.04
N LEU A 8 -32.93 -5.34 25.42
CA LEU A 8 -31.61 -5.87 25.70
C LEU A 8 -31.02 -5.21 26.95
N ASP A 9 -30.47 -6.04 27.85
CA ASP A 9 -29.58 -5.51 28.88
C ASP A 9 -28.24 -5.04 28.26
N ALA A 10 -27.42 -4.32 29.04
CA ALA A 10 -26.16 -3.79 28.54
C ALA A 10 -25.18 -4.86 28.04
N LYS A 11 -25.22 -6.07 28.63
CA LYS A 11 -24.35 -7.19 28.23
C LYS A 11 -24.81 -7.79 26.91
N GLN A 12 -26.11 -8.03 26.78
CA GLN A 12 -26.73 -8.53 25.55
C GLN A 12 -26.55 -7.52 24.41
N ALA A 13 -26.73 -6.23 24.67
CA ALA A 13 -26.47 -5.17 23.69
C ALA A 13 -25.00 -5.19 23.21
N ALA A 14 -24.04 -5.32 24.12
CA ALA A 14 -22.63 -5.40 23.78
C ALA A 14 -22.28 -6.67 22.95
N GLU A 15 -22.88 -7.82 23.26
CA GLU A 15 -22.72 -9.06 22.49
C GLU A 15 -23.30 -8.91 21.07
N VAL A 16 -24.48 -8.31 20.93
CA VAL A 16 -25.11 -8.04 19.63
C VAL A 16 -24.27 -7.07 18.80
N VAL A 17 -23.82 -5.96 19.37
CA VAL A 17 -22.94 -5.00 18.68
C VAL A 17 -21.66 -5.67 18.21
N ARG A 18 -21.04 -6.51 19.06
CA ARG A 18 -19.85 -7.28 18.69
C ARG A 18 -20.12 -8.24 17.54
N ALA A 19 -21.24 -8.95 17.58
CA ALA A 19 -21.61 -9.89 16.53
C ALA A 19 -21.78 -9.21 15.18
N PHE A 20 -22.53 -8.11 15.13
CA PHE A 20 -22.69 -7.35 13.90
C PHE A 20 -21.36 -6.73 13.44
N THR A 21 -20.54 -6.20 14.35
CA THR A 21 -19.22 -5.65 14.00
C THR A 21 -18.34 -6.70 13.33
N SER A 22 -18.18 -7.89 13.95
CA SER A 22 -17.39 -8.98 13.39
C SER A 22 -17.99 -9.50 12.08
N TYR A 23 -19.32 -9.61 12.00
CA TYR A 23 -20.01 -10.01 10.78
C TYR A 23 -19.71 -9.05 9.63
N PHE A 24 -19.91 -7.74 9.81
CA PHE A 24 -19.66 -6.74 8.77
C PHE A 24 -18.19 -6.69 8.37
N GLN A 25 -17.26 -6.84 9.31
CA GLN A 25 -15.83 -6.94 8.99
C GLN A 25 -15.52 -8.14 8.09
N LEU A 26 -16.12 -9.29 8.37
CA LEU A 26 -15.92 -10.51 7.57
C LEU A 26 -16.62 -10.45 6.21
N VAL A 27 -17.82 -9.86 6.14
CA VAL A 27 -18.53 -9.63 4.86
C VAL A 27 -17.71 -8.71 3.96
N ASN A 28 -17.26 -7.57 4.46
CA ASN A 28 -16.42 -6.64 3.71
C ASN A 28 -15.13 -7.32 3.22
N LEU A 29 -14.52 -8.15 4.07
CA LEU A 29 -13.33 -8.91 3.69
C LEU A 29 -13.62 -9.93 2.58
N GLY A 30 -14.75 -10.62 2.66
CA GLY A 30 -15.20 -11.56 1.63
C GLY A 30 -15.42 -10.86 0.27
N GLU A 31 -16.05 -9.70 0.28
CA GLU A 31 -16.25 -8.86 -0.91
C GLU A 31 -14.91 -8.39 -1.51
N ASP A 32 -13.96 -7.97 -0.67
CA ASP A 32 -12.62 -7.57 -1.12
C ASP A 32 -11.85 -8.73 -1.77
N VAL A 33 -11.96 -9.94 -1.19
CA VAL A 33 -11.36 -11.16 -1.76
C VAL A 33 -12.01 -11.52 -3.09
N GLU A 34 -13.34 -11.49 -3.18
CA GLU A 34 -14.06 -11.80 -4.43
C GLU A 34 -13.77 -10.76 -5.52
N ARG A 35 -13.71 -9.47 -5.19
CA ARG A 35 -13.27 -8.41 -6.12
C ARG A 35 -11.89 -8.72 -6.68
N THR A 36 -10.95 -9.10 -5.82
CA THR A 36 -9.59 -9.49 -6.24
C THR A 36 -9.61 -10.72 -7.14
N ARG A 37 -10.47 -11.70 -6.82
CA ARG A 37 -10.65 -12.94 -7.60
C ARG A 37 -11.19 -12.67 -8.99
N VAL A 38 -12.22 -11.83 -9.11
CA VAL A 38 -12.83 -11.42 -10.40
C VAL A 38 -11.81 -10.71 -11.28
N ILE A 39 -11.04 -9.76 -10.72
CA ILE A 39 -9.97 -9.06 -11.45
C ILE A 39 -8.93 -10.07 -11.98
N ARG A 40 -8.49 -11.00 -11.13
CA ARG A 40 -7.52 -12.03 -11.51
C ARG A 40 -8.06 -12.95 -12.60
N ARG A 41 -9.30 -13.41 -12.50
CA ARG A 41 -9.92 -14.29 -13.52
C ARG A 41 -9.93 -13.60 -14.89
N ARG A 42 -10.35 -12.34 -14.96
CA ARG A 42 -10.33 -11.53 -16.19
C ARG A 42 -8.93 -11.38 -16.77
N GLN A 43 -7.92 -11.17 -15.91
CA GLN A 43 -6.52 -11.12 -16.33
C GLN A 43 -6.01 -12.45 -16.90
N ILE A 44 -6.38 -13.58 -16.29
CA ILE A 44 -6.03 -14.93 -16.79
C ILE A 44 -6.66 -15.18 -18.17
N GLU A 45 -7.90 -14.72 -18.37
CA GLU A 45 -8.59 -14.78 -19.65
C GLU A 45 -8.00 -13.83 -20.71
N GLY A 46 -6.96 -13.05 -20.38
CA GLY A 46 -6.33 -12.09 -21.28
C GLY A 46 -7.22 -10.90 -21.64
N ARG A 47 -8.36 -10.72 -20.94
CA ARG A 47 -9.28 -9.63 -21.21
C ARG A 47 -8.75 -8.33 -20.63
N VAL A 48 -8.80 -7.27 -21.43
CA VAL A 48 -8.60 -5.91 -20.93
C VAL A 48 -9.73 -5.63 -19.93
N LEU A 49 -9.35 -5.22 -18.73
CA LEU A 49 -10.32 -4.88 -17.69
C LEU A 49 -10.92 -3.52 -18.03
N GLU A 50 -12.23 -3.44 -18.21
CA GLU A 50 -12.94 -2.16 -18.33
C GLU A 50 -12.56 -1.24 -17.15
N GLU A 51 -12.47 0.07 -17.43
CA GLU A 51 -12.04 1.09 -16.46
C GLU A 51 -10.60 0.93 -15.93
N SER A 52 -9.80 0.04 -16.53
CA SER A 52 -8.36 -0.01 -16.26
C SER A 52 -7.58 1.02 -17.08
N LEU A 53 -6.33 1.27 -16.68
CA LEU A 53 -5.41 2.12 -17.44
C LEU A 53 -5.20 1.63 -18.88
N ASP A 54 -5.16 0.31 -19.07
CA ASP A 54 -5.00 -0.28 -20.39
C ASP A 54 -6.21 0.00 -21.27
N TRP A 55 -7.41 -0.17 -20.71
CA TRP A 55 -8.65 0.19 -21.37
C TRP A 55 -8.72 1.68 -21.71
N ALA A 56 -8.39 2.55 -20.76
CA ALA A 56 -8.44 4.00 -20.96
C ALA A 56 -7.48 4.45 -22.08
N VAL A 57 -6.25 3.93 -22.11
CA VAL A 57 -5.30 4.20 -23.20
C VAL A 57 -5.82 3.64 -24.52
N GLY A 58 -6.40 2.44 -24.52
CA GLY A 58 -7.02 1.85 -25.71
C GLY A 58 -8.17 2.68 -26.28
N VAL A 59 -9.05 3.20 -25.42
CA VAL A 59 -10.15 4.10 -25.83
C VAL A 59 -9.61 5.36 -26.51
N LEU A 60 -8.55 5.97 -25.97
CA LEU A 60 -7.93 7.14 -26.58
C LEU A 60 -7.30 6.81 -27.94
N ALA A 61 -6.61 5.67 -28.05
CA ALA A 61 -6.02 5.23 -29.30
C ALA A 61 -7.09 4.93 -30.37
N GLU A 62 -8.18 4.27 -30.00
CA GLU A 62 -9.32 3.99 -30.90
C GLU A 62 -10.04 5.27 -31.34
N ALA A 63 -10.06 6.30 -30.49
CA ALA A 63 -10.57 7.63 -30.82
C ALA A 63 -9.62 8.45 -31.72
N GLY A 64 -8.44 7.93 -32.05
CA GLY A 64 -7.47 8.56 -32.95
C GLY A 64 -6.48 9.51 -32.27
N ALA A 65 -6.38 9.53 -30.93
CA ALA A 65 -5.38 10.32 -30.23
C ALA A 65 -3.97 9.77 -30.51
N SER A 66 -3.04 10.65 -30.90
CA SER A 66 -1.64 10.32 -31.09
C SER A 66 -0.94 10.01 -29.76
N ARG A 67 0.20 9.33 -29.86
CA ARG A 67 1.06 9.02 -28.71
C ARG A 67 1.48 10.30 -27.98
N GLU A 68 1.85 11.32 -28.75
CA GLU A 68 2.35 12.59 -28.26
C GLU A 68 1.27 13.34 -27.47
N GLU A 69 0.03 13.39 -27.98
CA GLU A 69 -1.11 13.98 -27.26
C GLU A 69 -1.39 13.26 -25.93
N VAL A 70 -1.35 11.93 -25.91
CA VAL A 70 -1.59 11.17 -24.67
C VAL A 70 -0.48 11.40 -23.65
N LEU A 71 0.78 11.46 -24.08
CA LEU A 71 1.92 11.75 -23.19
C LEU A 71 1.85 13.19 -22.65
N GLU A 72 1.44 14.15 -23.47
CA GLU A 72 1.22 15.54 -23.06
C GLU A 72 0.15 15.63 -21.98
N VAL A 73 -1.02 15.03 -22.19
CA VAL A 73 -2.10 14.97 -21.19
C VAL A 73 -1.64 14.32 -19.89
N LEU A 74 -0.89 13.21 -19.96
CA LEU A 74 -0.34 12.55 -18.78
C LEU A 74 0.66 13.45 -18.03
N SER A 75 1.42 14.29 -18.73
CA SER A 75 2.38 15.22 -18.14
C SER A 75 1.71 16.39 -17.42
N GLU A 76 0.54 16.80 -17.89
CA GLU A 76 -0.25 17.88 -17.28
C GLU A 76 -1.11 17.39 -16.11
N LEU A 77 -1.49 16.12 -16.11
CA LEU A 77 -2.34 15.54 -15.07
C LEU A 77 -1.65 15.59 -13.70
N ARG A 78 -2.40 16.07 -12.69
CA ARG A 78 -1.94 16.14 -11.30
C ARG A 78 -2.98 15.58 -10.36
N LEU A 79 -2.68 14.41 -9.80
CA LEU A 79 -3.49 13.72 -8.80
C LEU A 79 -2.74 13.80 -7.46
N THR A 80 -3.29 14.54 -6.49
CA THR A 80 -2.70 14.63 -5.15
C THR A 80 -3.61 13.96 -4.12
N PHE A 81 -3.14 12.86 -3.53
CA PHE A 81 -3.85 12.15 -2.47
C PHE A 81 -3.35 12.64 -1.11
N VAL A 82 -4.23 13.21 -0.29
CA VAL A 82 -3.87 13.75 1.02
C VAL A 82 -4.37 12.81 2.11
N PHE A 83 -3.45 12.24 2.87
CA PHE A 83 -3.78 11.43 4.04
C PHE A 83 -4.22 12.32 5.20
N THR A 84 -5.39 12.03 5.75
CA THR A 84 -5.90 12.67 6.96
C THR A 84 -5.81 11.69 8.13
N ALA A 85 -5.77 12.23 9.34
CA ALA A 85 -6.02 11.43 10.53
C ALA A 85 -7.42 10.79 10.41
N HIS A 86 -7.56 9.53 10.84
CA HIS A 86 -8.88 8.89 10.85
C HIS A 86 -9.51 9.09 12.23
N PRO A 87 -10.50 9.99 12.38
CA PRO A 87 -10.95 10.46 13.70
C PRO A 87 -11.58 9.37 14.58
N THR A 88 -12.02 8.24 14.02
CA THR A 88 -12.81 7.24 14.76
C THR A 88 -12.52 5.78 14.40
N GLU A 89 -11.83 5.47 13.30
CA GLU A 89 -11.80 4.11 12.76
C GLU A 89 -10.38 3.57 12.50
N ALA A 90 -9.38 4.03 13.26
CA ALA A 90 -8.14 3.28 13.31
C ALA A 90 -8.43 1.94 14.01
N ARG A 91 -8.82 0.92 13.24
CA ARG A 91 -8.99 -0.45 13.72
C ARG A 91 -7.74 -0.84 14.51
N ARG A 92 -7.89 -1.57 15.62
CA ARG A 92 -6.72 -2.03 16.38
C ARG A 92 -5.81 -2.80 15.41
N ARG A 93 -4.50 -2.59 15.48
CA ARG A 93 -3.52 -3.33 14.66
C ARG A 93 -3.71 -4.85 14.78
N THR A 94 -4.20 -5.31 15.93
CA THR A 94 -4.61 -6.70 16.17
C THR A 94 -5.79 -7.12 15.28
N THR A 95 -6.85 -6.33 15.18
CA THR A 95 -8.00 -6.59 14.31
C THR A 95 -7.56 -6.68 12.85
N GLU A 96 -6.78 -5.71 12.37
CA GLU A 96 -6.22 -5.73 11.01
C GLU A 96 -5.36 -6.97 10.75
N ARG A 97 -4.51 -7.35 11.72
CA ARG A 97 -3.71 -8.57 11.63
C ARG A 97 -4.58 -9.83 11.53
N LEU A 98 -5.64 -9.94 12.33
CA LEU A 98 -6.55 -11.09 12.31
C LEU A 98 -7.33 -11.16 11.00
N LEU A 99 -7.84 -10.03 10.51
CA LEU A 99 -8.50 -9.96 9.20
C LEU A 99 -7.54 -10.31 8.06
N ALA A 100 -6.27 -9.87 8.13
CA ALA A 100 -5.25 -10.27 7.17
C ALA A 100 -4.99 -11.79 7.20
N GLN A 101 -4.97 -12.42 8.37
CA GLN A 101 -4.83 -13.88 8.48
C GLN A 101 -6.02 -14.63 7.84
N VAL A 102 -7.25 -14.14 8.05
CA VAL A 102 -8.45 -14.69 7.39
C VAL A 102 -8.34 -14.51 5.87
N LYS A 103 -7.91 -13.33 5.42
CA LYS A 103 -7.71 -13.02 4.00
C LYS A 103 -6.71 -13.98 3.36
N ASP A 104 -5.56 -14.17 3.99
CA ASP A 104 -4.49 -15.03 3.48
C ASP A 104 -4.95 -16.49 3.38
N ALA A 105 -5.70 -16.98 4.38
CA ALA A 105 -6.30 -18.31 4.33
C ALA A 105 -7.31 -18.46 3.19
N LEU A 106 -8.20 -17.49 2.97
CA LEU A 106 -9.14 -17.48 1.84
C LEU A 106 -8.41 -17.48 0.49
N VAL A 107 -7.36 -16.67 0.38
CA VAL A 107 -6.53 -16.58 -0.82
C VAL A 107 -5.79 -17.90 -1.08
N ASP A 108 -5.26 -18.55 -0.04
CA ASP A 108 -4.56 -19.83 -0.19
C ASP A 108 -5.52 -20.95 -0.61
N LEU A 109 -6.73 -20.98 -0.04
CA LEU A 109 -7.78 -21.93 -0.43
C LEU A 109 -8.26 -21.74 -1.88
N ASP A 110 -8.23 -20.51 -2.41
CA ASP A 110 -8.63 -20.22 -3.79
C ASP A 110 -7.48 -20.43 -4.80
N ARG A 111 -6.23 -20.15 -4.41
CA ARG A 111 -5.10 -20.04 -5.36
C ARG A 111 -4.14 -21.22 -5.34
N ARG A 112 -4.08 -22.01 -4.28
CA ARG A 112 -3.14 -23.13 -4.16
C ARG A 112 -3.85 -24.47 -4.34
N VAL A 113 -3.11 -25.45 -4.85
CA VAL A 113 -3.53 -26.85 -4.80
C VAL A 113 -3.04 -27.42 -3.47
N LEU A 114 -3.92 -27.46 -2.48
CA LEU A 114 -3.61 -27.95 -1.13
C LEU A 114 -3.98 -29.43 -1.00
N THR A 115 -3.15 -30.18 -0.28
CA THR A 115 -3.50 -31.54 0.19
C THR A 115 -4.66 -31.47 1.20
N PRO A 116 -5.34 -32.59 1.50
CA PRO A 116 -6.38 -32.62 2.53
C PRO A 116 -5.89 -32.15 3.91
N ILE A 117 -4.65 -32.50 4.28
CA ILE A 117 -4.06 -32.12 5.57
C ILE A 117 -3.81 -30.60 5.62
N GLU A 118 -3.24 -30.03 4.55
CA GLU A 118 -3.02 -28.59 4.44
C GLU A 118 -4.34 -27.81 4.41
N THR A 119 -5.34 -28.29 3.67
CA THR A 119 -6.67 -27.67 3.62
C THR A 119 -7.28 -27.59 5.02
N GLN A 120 -7.22 -28.69 5.78
CA GLN A 120 -7.71 -28.69 7.17
C GLN A 120 -6.89 -27.75 8.06
N ALA A 121 -5.56 -27.68 7.89
CA ALA A 121 -4.72 -26.75 8.65
C ALA A 121 -5.09 -25.29 8.35
N THR A 122 -5.26 -24.93 7.07
CA THR A 122 -5.67 -23.59 6.65
C THR A 122 -7.05 -23.21 7.20
N LEU A 123 -8.03 -24.11 7.15
CA LEU A 123 -9.35 -23.88 7.74
C LEU A 123 -9.29 -23.72 9.27
N ARG A 124 -8.44 -24.50 9.95
CA ARG A 124 -8.22 -24.34 11.40
C ARG A 124 -7.60 -22.98 11.74
N HIS A 125 -6.59 -22.54 10.98
CA HIS A 125 -5.97 -21.22 11.18
C HIS A 125 -6.98 -20.09 10.94
N MET A 126 -7.79 -20.20 9.88
CA MET A 126 -8.85 -19.23 9.59
C MET A 126 -9.88 -19.16 10.73
N ARG A 127 -10.33 -20.32 11.25
CA ARG A 127 -11.27 -20.39 12.38
C ARG A 127 -10.67 -19.75 13.64
N ALA A 128 -9.42 -20.08 13.98
CA ALA A 128 -8.74 -19.51 15.14
C ALA A 128 -8.62 -17.98 15.04
N ALA A 129 -8.37 -17.44 13.84
CA ALA A 129 -8.33 -16.00 13.61
C ALA A 129 -9.71 -15.33 13.81
N ILE A 130 -10.79 -15.98 13.37
CA ILE A 130 -12.18 -15.52 13.56
C ILE A 130 -12.58 -15.59 15.04
N GLU A 131 -12.22 -16.67 15.74
CA GLU A 131 -12.46 -16.81 17.19
C GLU A 131 -11.71 -15.72 17.98
N ALA A 132 -10.43 -15.49 17.65
CA ALA A 132 -9.67 -14.39 18.25
C ALA A 132 -10.28 -13.01 17.95
N LEU A 133 -10.82 -12.81 16.75
CA LEU A 133 -11.53 -11.58 16.37
C LEU A 133 -12.77 -11.37 17.25
N TRP A 134 -13.49 -12.44 17.55
CA TRP A 134 -14.64 -12.42 18.45
C TRP A 134 -14.25 -12.14 19.91
N GLU A 135 -13.18 -12.76 20.42
CA GLU A 135 -12.77 -12.56 21.81
C GLU A 135 -12.21 -11.16 22.07
N HIS A 136 -11.51 -10.58 21.10
CA HIS A 136 -10.92 -9.26 21.25
C HIS A 136 -11.98 -8.14 21.32
N SER A 137 -11.93 -7.34 22.39
CA SER A 137 -12.76 -6.14 22.53
C SER A 137 -12.42 -5.08 21.47
N VAL A 138 -13.46 -4.52 20.85
CA VAL A 138 -13.38 -3.48 19.81
C VAL A 138 -13.00 -2.11 20.41
N GLU A 139 -13.27 -1.89 21.70
CA GLU A 139 -12.96 -0.61 22.38
C GLU A 139 -11.46 -0.41 22.59
N ARG A 140 -10.90 0.69 22.09
CA ARG A 140 -9.56 1.15 22.48
C ARG A 140 -9.58 1.64 23.94
N SER A 141 -8.59 1.20 24.72
CA SER A 141 -8.43 1.64 26.12
C SER A 141 -7.95 3.10 26.25
N ARG A 142 -7.41 3.69 25.16
CA ARG A 142 -6.95 5.09 25.12
C ARG A 142 -7.09 5.70 23.72
N ARG A 143 -7.39 7.00 23.67
CA ARG A 143 -7.34 7.82 22.45
C ARG A 143 -5.89 7.87 21.92
N PRO A 144 -5.67 7.74 20.59
CA PRO A 144 -4.35 7.90 19.98
C PRO A 144 -3.77 9.27 20.26
N ASP A 145 -2.46 9.34 20.39
CA ASP A 145 -1.75 10.61 20.31
C ASP A 145 -1.53 11.00 18.85
N VAL A 146 -1.31 12.28 18.56
CA VAL A 146 -1.07 12.81 17.21
C VAL A 146 0.10 12.08 16.53
N LEU A 147 1.16 11.78 17.29
CA LEU A 147 2.32 11.05 16.75
C LEU A 147 2.02 9.58 16.43
N ASP A 148 1.00 8.96 17.03
CA ASP A 148 0.60 7.61 16.67
C ASP A 148 -0.09 7.59 15.30
N GLU A 149 -0.86 8.63 14.98
CA GLU A 149 -1.49 8.82 13.67
C GLU A 149 -0.42 9.07 12.60
N VAL A 150 0.56 9.93 12.88
CA VAL A 150 1.72 10.15 12.00
C VAL A 150 2.44 8.84 11.70
N LYS A 151 2.75 8.03 12.72
CA LYS A 151 3.42 6.74 12.54
C LYS A 151 2.57 5.75 11.75
N ALA A 152 1.24 5.75 11.94
CA ALA A 152 0.34 4.93 11.15
C ALA A 152 0.39 5.33 9.67
N GLY A 153 0.32 6.62 9.36
CA GLY A 153 0.48 7.13 7.99
C GLY A 153 1.82 6.76 7.36
N LEU A 154 2.92 6.91 8.11
CA LEU A 154 4.25 6.53 7.66
C LEU A 154 4.38 5.04 7.38
N TRP A 155 3.71 4.18 8.15
CA TRP A 155 3.67 2.76 7.88
C TRP A 155 3.06 2.46 6.51
N TYR A 156 1.94 3.11 6.14
CA TYR A 156 1.33 2.96 4.81
C TYR A 156 2.25 3.46 3.70
N LEU A 157 2.90 4.61 3.92
CA LEU A 157 3.88 5.16 2.99
C LEU A 157 5.01 4.15 2.72
N GLU A 158 5.67 3.69 3.77
CA GLU A 158 6.85 2.81 3.69
C GLU A 158 6.54 1.40 3.18
N LYS A 159 5.41 0.81 3.59
CA LYS A 159 5.12 -0.61 3.35
C LYS A 159 4.24 -0.85 2.13
N ILE A 160 3.58 0.18 1.63
CA ILE A 160 2.62 0.05 0.53
C ILE A 160 2.96 1.03 -0.58
N LEU A 161 2.90 2.33 -0.32
CA LEU A 161 2.95 3.32 -1.40
C LEU A 161 4.29 3.33 -2.13
N MET A 162 5.41 3.29 -1.40
CA MET A 162 6.74 3.29 -2.02
C MET A 162 6.98 2.08 -2.94
N ASP A 163 6.25 0.97 -2.74
CA ASP A 163 6.28 -0.19 -3.64
C ASP A 163 5.23 -0.12 -4.76
N GLN A 164 4.05 0.45 -4.50
CA GLN A 164 2.97 0.52 -5.48
C GLN A 164 3.16 1.61 -6.52
N VAL A 165 3.78 2.74 -6.16
CA VAL A 165 3.98 3.87 -7.06
C VAL A 165 4.85 3.50 -8.28
N PRO A 166 6.03 2.85 -8.11
CA PRO A 166 6.78 2.34 -9.26
C PRO A 166 6.02 1.30 -10.08
N ARG A 167 5.20 0.46 -9.43
CA ARG A 167 4.35 -0.53 -10.14
C ARG A 167 3.27 0.16 -10.98
N LEU A 168 2.72 1.27 -10.51
CA LEU A 168 1.76 2.08 -11.26
C LEU A 168 2.43 2.68 -12.50
N ALA A 169 3.62 3.26 -12.38
CA ALA A 169 4.39 3.77 -13.52
C ALA A 169 4.60 2.68 -14.59
N ARG A 170 5.03 1.48 -14.19
CA ARG A 170 5.17 0.32 -15.10
C ARG A 170 3.85 -0.17 -15.68
N ARG A 171 2.71 0.05 -15.02
CA ARG A 171 1.39 -0.28 -15.58
C ARG A 171 0.97 0.72 -16.65
N ILE A 172 1.19 2.02 -16.41
CA ILE A 172 0.96 3.08 -17.40
C ILE A 172 1.85 2.82 -18.62
N HIS A 173 3.15 2.61 -18.41
CA HIS A 173 4.10 2.29 -19.47
C HIS A 173 3.68 1.09 -20.33
N ARG A 174 3.29 -0.04 -19.72
CA ARG A 174 2.82 -1.22 -20.45
C ARG A 174 1.55 -0.96 -21.27
N ALA A 175 0.61 -0.17 -20.74
CA ALA A 175 -0.59 0.23 -21.47
C ALA A 175 -0.22 1.08 -22.70
N LEU A 176 0.63 2.10 -22.51
CA LEU A 176 1.12 2.93 -23.61
C LEU A 176 1.84 2.10 -24.67
N CYS A 177 2.75 1.20 -24.26
CA CYS A 177 3.49 0.35 -25.19
C CYS A 177 2.59 -0.59 -26.01
N ARG A 178 1.51 -1.09 -25.40
CA ARG A 178 0.55 -1.96 -26.08
C ARG A 178 -0.19 -1.25 -27.22
N HIS A 179 -0.52 0.03 -27.04
CA HIS A 179 -1.33 0.77 -28.00
C HIS A 179 -0.52 1.67 -28.96
N TYR A 180 0.67 2.11 -28.55
CA TYR A 180 1.49 3.08 -29.30
C TYR A 180 2.90 2.58 -29.65
N GLY A 181 3.23 1.31 -29.37
CA GLY A 181 4.54 0.73 -29.65
C GLY A 181 5.62 1.09 -28.62
N ALA A 182 6.88 0.81 -28.91
CA ALA A 182 7.96 0.98 -27.93
C ALA A 182 8.09 2.44 -27.45
N ILE A 183 8.07 2.63 -26.13
CA ILE A 183 8.24 3.91 -25.43
C ILE A 183 9.24 3.67 -24.29
N ASP A 184 10.16 4.60 -24.09
CA ASP A 184 11.09 4.55 -22.97
C ASP A 184 10.37 4.78 -21.65
N LEU A 185 10.71 4.00 -20.61
CA LEU A 185 10.04 4.10 -19.31
C LEU A 185 10.21 5.50 -18.69
N ASP A 186 11.38 6.13 -18.89
CA ASP A 186 11.70 7.45 -18.36
C ASP A 186 10.91 8.58 -19.04
N ALA A 187 10.36 8.32 -20.22
CA ALA A 187 9.49 9.25 -20.93
C ALA A 187 8.03 9.20 -20.45
N VAL A 188 7.67 8.26 -19.56
CA VAL A 188 6.28 8.10 -19.08
C VAL A 188 6.03 8.96 -17.84
N PRO A 189 5.17 10.01 -17.92
CA PRO A 189 4.86 10.83 -16.77
C PRO A 189 4.08 10.04 -15.71
N LEU A 190 4.41 10.26 -14.44
CA LEU A 190 3.66 9.75 -13.30
C LEU A 190 2.88 10.90 -12.65
N PRO A 191 1.56 10.99 -12.83
CA PRO A 191 0.76 12.14 -12.41
C PRO A 191 0.38 12.11 -10.92
N VAL A 192 0.98 11.24 -10.10
CA VAL A 192 0.53 10.96 -8.73
C VAL A 192 1.48 11.57 -7.69
N ARG A 193 0.90 12.29 -6.73
CA ARG A 193 1.58 12.85 -5.56
C ARG A 193 0.81 12.54 -4.28
N PHE A 194 1.52 12.56 -3.15
CA PHE A 194 0.95 12.31 -1.84
C PHE A 194 1.24 13.47 -0.89
N GLY A 195 0.25 13.84 -0.10
CA GLY A 195 0.35 14.80 0.99
C GLY A 195 -0.19 14.19 2.30
N SER A 196 0.01 14.89 3.41
CA SER A 196 -0.51 14.48 4.71
C SER A 196 -0.87 15.68 5.57
N TRP A 197 -2.01 15.59 6.26
CA TRP A 197 -2.44 16.52 7.30
C TRP A 197 -2.09 16.02 8.71
N MET A 198 -1.75 14.73 8.86
CA MET A 198 -1.36 14.15 10.14
C MET A 198 -0.13 14.87 10.71
N GLY A 199 -0.24 15.38 11.93
CA GLY A 199 0.82 16.10 12.63
C GLY A 199 0.99 17.58 12.26
N SER A 200 0.19 18.10 11.32
CA SER A 200 0.27 19.50 10.87
C SER A 200 -1.06 20.24 10.90
N ASP A 201 -2.20 19.57 10.72
CA ASP A 201 -3.52 20.20 10.77
C ASP A 201 -3.91 20.54 12.23
N ARG A 202 -4.00 21.83 12.51
CA ARG A 202 -4.28 22.38 13.84
C ARG A 202 -5.73 22.81 14.03
N ASP A 203 -6.55 22.73 12.99
CA ASP A 203 -7.91 23.24 13.06
C ASP A 203 -8.73 22.45 14.10
N GLY A 204 -9.17 23.14 15.15
CA GLY A 204 -9.88 22.54 16.28
C GLY A 204 -9.10 21.53 17.13
N ASN A 205 -7.79 21.37 16.95
CA ASN A 205 -6.98 20.36 17.65
C ASN A 205 -5.80 20.96 18.42
N PRO A 206 -5.94 21.25 19.74
CA PRO A 206 -4.89 21.87 20.55
C PRO A 206 -3.66 20.97 20.78
N TYR A 207 -3.76 19.66 20.47
CA TYR A 207 -2.67 18.72 20.65
C TYR A 207 -1.65 18.76 19.49
N VAL A 208 -1.96 19.46 18.40
CA VAL A 208 -1.04 19.66 17.27
C VAL A 208 -0.23 20.94 17.49
N THR A 209 0.84 20.82 18.26
CA THR A 209 1.78 21.93 18.54
C THR A 209 2.83 22.08 17.44
N ASP A 210 3.58 23.18 17.48
CA ASP A 210 4.81 23.39 16.69
C ASP A 210 5.84 22.27 16.88
N ALA A 211 6.10 21.88 18.12
CA ALA A 211 6.99 20.76 18.43
C ALA A 211 6.51 19.43 17.81
N ILE A 212 5.18 19.21 17.76
CA ILE A 212 4.60 18.02 17.11
C ILE A 212 4.77 18.09 15.59
N THR A 213 4.56 19.26 14.96
CA THR A 213 4.80 19.44 13.53
C THR A 213 6.27 19.25 13.16
N GLU A 214 7.19 19.82 13.93
CA GLU A 214 8.63 19.63 13.73
C GLU A 214 9.00 18.14 13.84
N ARG A 215 8.54 17.47 14.90
CA ARG A 215 8.79 16.04 15.09
C ARG A 215 8.19 15.18 13.97
N THR A 216 7.04 15.58 13.44
CA THR A 216 6.39 14.92 12.29
C THR A 216 7.26 15.01 11.05
N LEU A 217 7.80 16.19 10.73
CA LEU A 217 8.70 16.39 9.59
C LEU A 217 9.99 15.58 9.73
N GLU A 218 10.57 15.52 10.94
CA GLU A 218 11.73 14.66 11.21
C GLU A 218 11.43 13.17 10.98
N LEU A 219 10.28 12.69 11.46
CA LEU A 219 9.86 11.30 11.30
C LEU A 219 9.64 10.96 9.82
N GLN A 220 8.98 11.84 9.06
CA GLN A 220 8.80 11.71 7.60
C GLN A 220 10.14 11.63 6.88
N ARG A 221 11.07 12.56 7.18
CA ARG A 221 12.41 12.56 6.58
C ARG A 221 13.18 11.28 6.90
N ARG A 222 13.19 10.85 8.17
CA ARG A 222 13.88 9.63 8.60
C ARG A 222 13.30 8.38 7.95
N SER A 223 11.98 8.32 7.84
CA SER A 223 11.23 7.23 7.21
C SER A 223 11.61 7.06 5.74
N VAL A 224 11.53 8.14 4.96
CA VAL A 224 11.85 8.12 3.52
C VAL A 224 13.33 7.83 3.27
N LEU A 225 14.24 8.51 3.97
CA LEU A 225 15.68 8.25 3.83
C LEU A 225 16.05 6.82 4.24
N GLY A 226 15.48 6.32 5.34
CA GLY A 226 15.72 4.95 5.78
C GLY A 226 15.20 3.91 4.78
N ARG A 227 14.10 4.20 4.06
CA ARG A 227 13.62 3.34 2.98
C ARG A 227 14.54 3.38 1.76
N TYR A 228 14.97 4.56 1.32
CA TYR A 228 15.90 4.67 0.19
C TYR A 228 17.24 4.00 0.45
N LEU A 229 17.79 4.13 1.66
CA LEU A 229 19.03 3.43 2.02
C LEU A 229 18.87 1.92 1.87
N ARG A 230 17.80 1.32 2.39
CA ARG A 230 17.54 -0.12 2.22
C ARG A 230 17.36 -0.54 0.76
N ASP A 231 16.68 0.28 -0.04
CA ASP A 231 16.48 0.00 -1.47
C ASP A 231 17.81 0.10 -2.23
N LEU A 232 18.69 1.05 -1.86
CA LEU A 232 20.04 1.19 -2.41
C LEU A 232 20.97 0.05 -1.99
N ASP A 233 20.94 -0.37 -0.73
CA ASP A 233 21.71 -1.53 -0.24
C ASP A 233 21.34 -2.79 -1.02
N ALA A 234 20.02 -3.06 -1.16
CA ALA A 234 19.54 -4.20 -1.93
C ALA A 234 19.92 -4.11 -3.43
N LEU A 235 19.94 -2.91 -4.00
CA LEU A 235 20.39 -2.69 -5.36
C LEU A 235 21.91 -2.90 -5.49
N ALA A 236 22.70 -2.42 -4.54
CA ALA A 236 24.15 -2.60 -4.51
C ALA A 236 24.51 -4.09 -4.43
N ASP A 237 23.87 -4.86 -3.54
CA ASP A 237 24.03 -6.31 -3.46
C ASP A 237 23.71 -7.00 -4.80
N HIS A 238 22.64 -6.55 -5.47
CA HIS A 238 22.24 -7.11 -6.76
C HIS A 238 23.24 -6.76 -7.87
N LEU A 239 23.72 -5.52 -7.93
CA LEU A 239 24.68 -5.07 -8.94
C LEU A 239 26.06 -5.69 -8.73
N ALA A 240 26.52 -5.83 -7.48
CA ALA A 240 27.79 -6.49 -7.15
C ALA A 240 27.83 -7.93 -7.66
N ALA A 241 26.72 -8.67 -7.57
CA ALA A 241 26.62 -10.02 -8.13
C ALA A 241 26.75 -10.07 -9.67
N HIS A 242 26.63 -8.93 -10.35
CA HIS A 242 26.65 -8.80 -11.81
C HIS A 242 27.78 -7.89 -12.33
N GLU A 243 28.69 -7.43 -11.47
CA GLU A 243 29.71 -6.43 -11.79
C GLU A 243 30.51 -6.75 -13.07
N ALA A 244 30.95 -7.99 -13.23
CA ALA A 244 31.72 -8.44 -14.40
C ALA A 244 30.95 -8.41 -15.74
N ARG A 245 29.64 -8.09 -15.72
CA ARG A 245 28.76 -8.00 -16.89
C ARG A 245 28.20 -6.59 -17.11
N LEU A 246 28.56 -5.62 -16.28
CA LEU A 246 28.12 -4.24 -16.43
C LEU A 246 29.13 -3.49 -17.32
N GLU A 247 28.68 -3.07 -18.50
CA GLU A 247 29.43 -2.21 -19.42
C GLU A 247 28.99 -0.75 -19.26
N GLY A 248 29.86 0.21 -19.59
CA GLY A 248 29.51 1.64 -19.62
C GLY A 248 29.39 2.33 -18.25
N LEU A 249 30.03 1.80 -17.21
CA LEU A 249 30.00 2.35 -15.86
C LEU A 249 31.03 3.48 -15.61
N GLU A 250 31.68 4.02 -16.63
CA GLU A 250 32.76 5.00 -16.48
C GLU A 250 32.35 6.24 -15.68
N GLU A 251 31.13 6.74 -15.92
CA GLU A 251 30.56 7.86 -15.18
C GLU A 251 30.25 7.47 -13.72
N LEU A 252 29.74 6.25 -13.48
CA LEU A 252 29.48 5.74 -12.14
C LEU A 252 30.79 5.54 -11.35
N SER A 253 31.82 4.97 -11.97
CA SER A 253 33.14 4.79 -11.36
C SER A 253 33.74 6.14 -10.94
N TRP A 254 33.63 7.17 -11.78
CA TRP A 254 34.06 8.51 -11.44
C TRP A 254 33.29 9.08 -10.23
N TYR A 255 31.97 8.90 -10.19
CA TYR A 255 31.15 9.33 -9.05
C TYR A 255 31.50 8.58 -7.77
N LEU A 256 31.75 7.27 -7.84
CA LEU A 256 32.14 6.44 -6.70
C LEU A 256 33.52 6.84 -6.15
N GLU A 257 34.51 7.06 -7.01
CA GLU A 257 35.83 7.55 -6.59
C GLU A 257 35.74 8.93 -5.92
N ARG A 258 34.92 9.82 -6.48
CA ARG A 258 34.70 11.15 -5.90
C ARG A 258 33.99 11.06 -4.55
N ALA A 259 32.99 10.20 -4.42
CA ALA A 259 32.25 9.99 -3.18
C ALA A 259 33.14 9.37 -2.09
N GLY A 260 33.97 8.38 -2.45
CA GLY A 260 34.93 7.75 -1.53
C GLY A 260 35.94 8.75 -0.95
N ARG A 261 36.41 9.71 -1.76
CA ARG A 261 37.28 10.80 -1.26
C ARG A 261 36.58 11.75 -0.27
N ALA A 262 35.26 11.90 -0.38
CA ALA A 262 34.48 12.76 0.51
C ALA A 262 34.09 12.07 1.82
N VAL A 263 34.05 10.73 1.84
CA VAL A 263 33.71 9.93 3.03
C VAL A 263 34.67 8.72 3.12
N PRO A 264 35.94 8.93 3.51
CA PRO A 264 36.98 7.90 3.47
C PRO A 264 36.66 6.67 4.35
N GLU A 265 35.94 6.89 5.45
CA GLU A 265 35.52 5.87 6.42
C GLU A 265 34.66 4.76 5.81
N VAL A 266 34.02 4.99 4.67
CA VAL A 266 33.17 4.02 3.96
C VAL A 266 33.97 3.20 2.94
N THR A 267 35.04 3.76 2.37
CA THR A 267 35.89 3.09 1.38
C THR A 267 36.92 2.13 1.99
N ASP A 268 37.38 2.38 3.22
CA ASP A 268 38.38 1.53 3.89
C ASP A 268 37.79 0.27 4.56
N ALA A 269 36.46 0.12 4.52
CA ALA A 269 35.72 -0.97 5.18
C ALA A 269 35.19 -2.05 4.20
N ALA A 270 35.48 -1.93 2.89
CA ALA A 270 35.05 -2.85 1.84
C ALA A 270 36.17 -3.79 1.38
#